data_AF-A0AAE7M4F8-F1
#
_entry.id   AF-A0AAE7M4F8-F1
#
_cell.length_a   1.000
_cell.length_b   1.000
_cell.length_c   1.000
_cell.angle_alpha   90.00
_cell.angle_beta   90.00
_cell.angle_gamma   90.00
#
_symmetry.space_group_name_H-M   'P 1'
#
loop_
_entity.id
_entity.type
_entity.pdbx_description
1 polymer ?
#
loop_
_entity_poly.entity_id
_entity_poly.type
_entity_poly.pdbx_seq_one_letter_code
_entity_poly.pdbx_strand_id
1 'polypeptide(L)' 'MVENIAAVSFFRTTLLPVLIVALFAVALFAVSARIWLPGDMLAPAPIG' A
#
# COMPACT_ATOMS: atom_id res chain seq x y z
N MET A 1 27.11 3.30 -21.88
CA MET A 1 26.83 1.96 -21.30
C MET A 1 26.79 1.99 -19.77
N VAL A 2 27.80 2.57 -19.10
CA VAL A 2 27.88 2.69 -17.63
C VAL A 2 26.68 3.44 -17.01
N GLU A 3 26.30 4.59 -17.57
CA GLU A 3 25.14 5.39 -17.11
C GLU A 3 23.84 4.56 -17.03
N ASN A 4 23.58 3.72 -18.03
CA ASN A 4 22.38 2.89 -18.05
C ASN A 4 22.39 1.82 -16.95
N ILE A 5 23.57 1.27 -16.63
CA ILE A 5 23.71 0.30 -15.53
C ILE A 5 23.52 0.97 -14.17
N ALA A 6 24.04 2.20 -14.00
CA ALA A 6 23.85 2.99 -12.78
C ALA A 6 22.37 3.32 -12.54
N ALA A 7 21.66 3.77 -13.58
CA ALA A 7 20.22 4.05 -13.50
C ALA A 7 19.39 2.82 -13.11
N VAL A 8 19.67 1.67 -13.74
CA VAL A 8 18.96 0.42 -13.44
C VAL A 8 19.33 -0.13 -12.04
N SER A 9 20.54 0.13 -11.55
CA SER A 9 20.93 -0.18 -10.16
C SER A 9 20.14 0.67 -9.16
N PHE A 10 20.12 2.00 -9.35
CA PHE A 10 19.39 2.94 -8.51
C PHE A 10 17.88 2.63 -8.45
N PHE A 11 17.27 2.32 -9.60
CA PHE A 11 15.86 1.94 -9.66
C PHE A 11 15.57 0.71 -8.77
N ARG A 12 16.42 -0.32 -8.84
CA ARG A 12 16.18 -1.60 -8.15
C ARG A 12 16.47 -1.56 -6.66
N THR A 13 17.47 -0.80 -6.23
CA THR A 13 17.95 -0.81 -4.84
C THR A 13 17.40 0.34 -4.01
N THR A 14 16.99 1.44 -4.64
CA THR A 14 16.47 2.62 -3.94
C THR A 14 15.00 2.85 -4.24
N LEU A 15 14.63 2.95 -5.52
CA LEU A 15 13.26 3.33 -5.87
C LEU A 15 12.26 2.19 -5.62
N LEU A 16 12.55 0.97 -6.07
CA LEU A 16 11.66 -0.18 -5.89
C LEU A 16 11.34 -0.46 -4.42
N PRO A 17 12.31 -0.52 -3.48
CA PRO A 17 11.99 -0.73 -2.07
C PRO A 17 11.08 0.34 -1.48
N VAL A 18 11.31 1.62 -1.81
CA VAL A 18 10.45 2.72 -1.35
C VAL A 18 9.05 2.60 -1.91
N LEU A 19 8.91 2.29 -3.21
CA LEU A 19 7.61 2.10 -3.85
C LEU A 19 6.84 0.91 -3.26
N ILE A 20 7.53 -0.18 -2.93
CA ILE A 20 6.93 -1.34 -2.27
C ILE A 20 6.35 -0.93 -0.91
N VAL A 21 7.15 -0.27 -0.07
CA VAL A 21 6.68 0.20 1.26
C VAL A 21 5.52 1.18 1.12
N ALA A 22 5.61 2.13 0.18
CA ALA A 22 4.54 3.09 -0.09
C ALA A 22 3.24 2.39 -0.53
N LEU A 23 3.34 1.40 -1.43
CA LEU A 23 2.19 0.62 -1.89
C LEU A 23 1.53 -0.14 -0.74
N PHE A 24 2.31 -0.82 0.09
CA PHE A 24 1.79 -1.53 1.26
C PHE A 24 1.20 -0.57 2.30
N ALA A 25 1.81 0.60 2.51
CA ALA A 25 1.28 1.62 3.42
C ALA A 25 -0.08 2.15 2.93
N VAL A 26 -0.22 2.43 1.63
CA VAL A 26 -1.50 2.84 1.03
C VAL A 26 -2.53 1.73 1.15
N ALA A 27 -2.16 0.48 0.86
CA ALA A 27 -3.06 -0.67 1.00
C ALA A 27 -3.52 -0.86 2.44
N LEU A 28 -2.60 -0.81 3.41
CA LEU A 28 -2.90 -0.89 4.83
C LEU A 28 -3.84 0.23 5.25
N PHE A 29 -3.53 1.48 4.89
CA PHE A 29 -4.36 2.64 5.19
C PHE A 29 -5.77 2.49 4.61
N ALA A 30 -5.90 2.11 3.33
CA ALA A 30 -7.19 1.97 2.68
C ALA A 30 -8.04 0.87 3.33
N VAL A 31 -7.46 -0.30 3.61
CA VAL A 31 -8.20 -1.41 4.24
C VAL A 31 -8.56 -1.08 5.69
N SER A 32 -7.65 -0.48 6.45
CA SER A 32 -7.91 -0.04 7.82
C SER A 32 -8.92 1.10 7.90
N ALA A 33 -8.97 2.00 6.91
CA ALA A 33 -9.97 3.05 6.85
C ALA A 33 -11.35 2.50 6.48
N ARG A 34 -11.42 1.51 5.58
CA ARG A 34 -12.68 0.94 5.08
C ARG A 34 -13.58 0.41 6.20
N ILE A 35 -13.03 -0.27 7.21
CA ILE A 35 -13.85 -0.84 8.30
C ILE A 35 -14.62 0.20 9.11
N TRP A 36 -14.22 1.48 9.05
CA TRP A 36 -14.86 2.59 9.72
C TRP A 36 -15.83 3.36 8.81
N LEU A 37 -16.11 2.85 7.60
CA LEU A 37 -17.04 3.50 6.70
C LEU A 37 -18.46 3.38 7.30
N PRO A 38 -19.30 4.43 7.26
CA PRO A 38 -20.61 4.41 7.91
C PRO A 38 -21.47 3.19 7.53
N GLY A 39 -21.42 2.76 6.26
CA GLY A 39 -22.13 1.57 5.82
C GLY A 39 -21.68 0.27 6.49
N ASP A 40 -20.39 0.11 6.79
CA ASP A 40 -19.85 -1.08 7.45
C ASP A 40 -20.18 -1.09 8.95
N MET A 41 -20.28 0.08 9.59
CA MET A 41 -20.59 0.20 11.03
C MET A 41 -22.09 0.10 11.36
N LEU A 42 -22.97 0.32 10.38
CA LEU A 42 -24.43 0.27 10.54
C LEU A 42 -25.01 -1.14 10.43
N ALA A 43 -24.17 -2.15 10.17
CA ALA A 43 -24.62 -3.54 10.09
C ALA A 43 -25.19 -3.98 11.46
N PRO A 44 -26.45 -4.47 11.50
CA PRO A 44 -27.06 -4.90 12.76
C PRO A 44 -26.32 -6.13 13.30
N ALA A 45 -26.25 -6.23 14.62
CA ALA A 45 -25.67 -7.39 15.29
C ALA A 45 -26.42 -8.69 14.89
N PRO A 46 -25.73 -9.84 14.83
CA PRO A 46 -26.38 -11.12 14.55
C PRO A 46 -27.49 -11.38 15.57
N ILE A 47 -28.69 -11.61 15.07
CA ILE A 47 -29.85 -12.04 15.83
C ILE A 47 -29.86 -13.57 15.81
N GLY A 48 -29.21 -14.15 16.82
CA GLY A 48 -29.40 -15.54 17.21
C GLY A 48 -30.63 -15.70 18.11
#